data_AF-A0A3P7JIP5-F1
#
_entry.id   AF-A0A3P7JIP5-F1
#
_cell.length_a   1.000
_cell.length_b   1.000
_cell.length_c   1.000
_cell.angle_alpha   90.00
_cell.angle_beta   90.00
_cell.angle_gamma   90.00
#
_symmetry.space_group_name_H-M   'P 1'
#
loop_
_entity.id
_entity.type
_entity.pdbx_description
1 polymer ?
#
loop_
_entity_poly.entity_id
_entity_poly.type
_entity_poly.pdbx_seq_one_letter_code
_entity_poly.pdbx_strand_id
1 'polypeptide(L)'
;MLLGDCRGSHLDVILNDPRFPGVDRRQTLLFSATFPSDVTQLANKVLKKNYVKVSNGARGRANTRVKQVFVQAEGICEKNDKLFAMLEEQRDRLAKDGAEWRTLVFVGTKKHSDFLAFSLADKGIKAASING
;
A
#
# COMPACT_ATOMS: atom_id res chain seq x y z
N MET A 1 -3.84 -6.94 -1.08
CA MET A 1 -5.22 -6.52 -0.77
C MET A 1 -6.19 -6.56 -1.96
N LEU A 2 -5.77 -6.83 -3.21
CA LEU A 2 -6.71 -6.93 -4.35
C LEU A 2 -6.92 -8.34 -4.91
N LEU A 3 -6.15 -9.35 -4.48
CA LEU A 3 -6.12 -10.66 -5.14
C LEU A 3 -6.12 -11.85 -4.16
N GLY A 4 -6.41 -11.62 -2.87
CA GLY A 4 -6.13 -12.59 -1.80
C GLY A 4 -7.30 -13.13 -0.99
N ASP A 5 -8.53 -12.63 -1.16
CA ASP A 5 -9.64 -13.08 -0.31
C ASP A 5 -10.66 -13.91 -1.10
N CYS A 6 -11.06 -15.06 -0.52
CA CYS A 6 -12.02 -16.05 -1.03
C CYS A 6 -13.47 -15.52 -1.17
N ARG A 7 -13.70 -14.22 -1.03
CA ARG A 7 -14.93 -13.55 -1.47
C ARG A 7 -14.63 -13.00 -2.85
N GLY A 8 -15.29 -13.52 -3.88
CA GLY A 8 -15.08 -13.09 -5.27
C GLY A 8 -14.86 -11.58 -5.34
N SER A 9 -13.75 -11.18 -5.96
CA SER A 9 -13.31 -9.79 -5.91
C SER A 9 -14.45 -8.88 -6.44
N HIS A 10 -14.55 -7.64 -5.96
CA HIS A 10 -15.52 -6.69 -6.53
C HIS A 10 -15.40 -6.59 -8.07
N LEU A 11 -14.20 -6.85 -8.57
CA LEU A 11 -13.91 -6.96 -9.99
C LEU A 11 -14.61 -8.17 -10.62
N ASP A 12 -14.59 -9.34 -9.99
CA ASP A 12 -15.32 -10.52 -10.48
C ASP A 12 -16.83 -10.31 -10.54
N VAL A 13 -17.40 -9.59 -9.56
CA VAL A 13 -18.83 -9.24 -9.57
C VAL A 13 -19.16 -8.39 -10.81
N ILE A 14 -18.33 -7.40 -11.12
CA ILE A 14 -18.51 -6.54 -12.30
C ILE A 14 -18.32 -7.34 -13.59
N LEU A 15 -17.29 -8.18 -13.66
CA LEU A 15 -16.99 -8.99 -14.85
C LEU A 15 -18.08 -9.99 -15.19
N ASN A 16 -18.81 -10.48 -14.19
CA ASN A 16 -19.87 -11.47 -14.33
C ASN A 16 -21.28 -10.84 -14.45
N ASP A 17 -21.42 -9.52 -14.33
CA ASP A 17 -22.72 -8.86 -14.51
C ASP A 17 -23.17 -8.99 -15.98
N PRO A 18 -24.36 -9.57 -16.27
CA PRO A 18 -24.85 -9.74 -17.64
C PRO A 18 -25.00 -8.44 -18.44
N ARG A 19 -25.14 -7.30 -17.76
CA ARG A 19 -25.23 -5.96 -18.39
C ARG A 19 -23.86 -5.42 -18.77
N PHE A 20 -22.78 -5.97 -18.22
CA PHE A 20 -21.43 -5.54 -18.51
C PHE A 20 -20.94 -6.22 -19.80
N PRO A 21 -20.49 -5.46 -20.82
CA PRO A 21 -20.11 -6.06 -22.09
C PRO A 21 -18.94 -7.05 -21.94
N GLY A 22 -19.07 -8.21 -22.58
CA GLY A 22 -18.01 -9.21 -22.64
C GLY A 22 -16.72 -8.65 -23.25
N VAL A 23 -15.58 -9.32 -22.99
CA VAL A 23 -14.22 -8.85 -23.35
C VAL A 23 -14.09 -8.44 -24.82
N ASP A 24 -14.73 -9.14 -25.75
CA ASP A 24 -14.66 -8.82 -27.18
C ASP A 24 -15.46 -7.56 -27.56
N ARG A 25 -16.47 -7.21 -26.77
CA ARG A 25 -17.43 -6.11 -27.01
C ARG A 25 -17.10 -4.83 -26.24
N ARG A 26 -16.00 -4.80 -25.47
CA ARG A 26 -15.51 -3.60 -24.78
C ARG A 26 -14.05 -3.32 -25.10
N GLN A 27 -13.65 -2.08 -24.86
CA GLN A 27 -12.25 -1.70 -24.80
C GLN A 27 -11.82 -1.66 -23.33
N THR A 28 -10.78 -2.41 -22.99
CA THR A 28 -10.23 -2.46 -21.63
C THR A 28 -8.79 -1.97 -21.66
N LEU A 29 -8.45 -1.05 -20.77
CA LEU A 29 -7.08 -0.63 -20.50
C LEU A 29 -6.72 -1.07 -19.08
N LEU A 30 -5.63 -1.82 -18.94
CA LEU A 30 -5.10 -2.24 -17.65
C LEU A 30 -3.79 -1.49 -17.38
N PHE A 31 -3.79 -0.67 -16.33
CA PHE A 31 -2.60 0.03 -15.86
C PHE A 31 -2.07 -0.65 -14.60
N SER A 32 -0.78 -0.98 -14.58
CA SER A 32 -0.15 -1.53 -13.39
C SER A 32 1.31 -1.06 -13.29
N ALA A 33 1.73 -0.69 -12.09
CA ALA A 33 3.11 -0.27 -11.80
C ALA A 33 4.09 -1.46 -11.86
N THR A 34 3.62 -2.65 -11.49
CA THR A 34 4.36 -3.91 -11.58
C THR A 34 3.56 -4.93 -12.37
N PHE A 35 4.20 -5.99 -12.90
CA PHE A 35 3.49 -7.01 -13.69
C PHE A 35 3.82 -8.43 -13.22
N PRO A 36 3.47 -8.80 -11.97
CA PRO A 36 3.66 -10.15 -11.45
C PRO A 36 2.69 -11.16 -12.11
N SER A 37 2.81 -12.44 -11.73
CA SER A 37 1.96 -13.54 -12.22
C SER A 37 0.48 -13.22 -12.12
N ASP A 38 0.04 -12.68 -10.98
CA ASP A 38 -1.38 -12.52 -10.70
C ASP A 38 -2.00 -11.40 -11.55
N VAL A 39 -1.23 -10.33 -11.81
CA VAL A 39 -1.62 -9.27 -12.76
C VAL A 39 -1.64 -9.82 -14.18
N THR A 40 -0.75 -10.74 -14.53
CA THR A 40 -0.76 -11.42 -15.83
C THR A 40 -2.02 -12.27 -15.99
N GLN A 41 -2.41 -13.02 -14.96
CA GLN A 41 -3.65 -13.79 -14.95
C GLN A 41 -4.88 -12.88 -15.09
N LEU A 42 -4.90 -11.75 -14.37
CA LEU A 42 -5.96 -10.74 -14.50
C LEU A 42 -6.03 -10.16 -15.92
N ALA A 43 -4.89 -9.78 -16.50
CA ALA A 43 -4.80 -9.28 -17.87
C ALA A 43 -5.42 -10.27 -18.87
N ASN A 44 -5.08 -11.56 -18.75
CA ASN A 44 -5.63 -12.61 -19.61
C ASN A 44 -7.14 -12.80 -19.44
N LYS A 45 -7.70 -12.45 -18.27
CA LYS A 45 -9.15 -12.50 -18.00
C LYS A 45 -9.91 -11.29 -18.55
N VAL A 46 -9.32 -10.09 -18.54
CA VAL A 46 -10.05 -8.83 -18.79
C VAL A 46 -9.73 -8.14 -20.10
N LEU A 47 -8.60 -8.47 -20.72
CA LEU A 47 -8.13 -7.91 -21.99
C LEU A 47 -8.44 -8.86 -23.15
N LYS A 48 -8.57 -8.29 -24.35
CA LYS A 48 -8.68 -9.06 -25.60
C LYS A 48 -7.42 -9.91 -25.83
N LYS A 49 -7.55 -11.05 -26.51
CA LYS A 49 -6.44 -11.97 -26.79
C LYS A 49 -5.23 -11.31 -27.45
N ASN A 50 -5.44 -10.26 -28.23
CA ASN A 50 -4.42 -9.51 -28.96
C ASN A 50 -4.04 -8.17 -28.29
N TYR A 51 -4.12 -8.07 -26.96
CA TYR A 51 -3.74 -6.86 -26.25
C TYR A 51 -2.26 -6.52 -26.45
N VAL A 52 -1.95 -5.23 -26.46
CA VAL A 52 -0.57 -4.73 -26.53
C VAL A 52 -0.10 -4.37 -25.13
N LYS A 53 1.06 -4.90 -24.73
CA LYS A 53 1.72 -4.54 -23.48
C LYS A 53 2.74 -3.43 -23.73
N VAL A 54 2.52 -2.27 -23.13
CA VAL A 54 3.48 -1.17 -23.11
C VAL A 54 4.23 -1.19 -21.77
N SER A 55 5.56 -1.10 -21.81
CA SER A 55 6.41 -1.07 -20.62
C SER A 55 7.52 -0.04 -20.79
N ASN A 56 7.86 0.65 -19.70
CA ASN A 56 9.00 1.56 -19.64
C ASN A 56 10.35 0.85 -19.37
N GLY A 57 10.39 -0.50 -19.38
CA GLY A 57 11.61 -1.28 -19.18
C GLY A 57 12.13 -1.32 -17.73
N ALA A 58 11.51 -0.60 -16.79
CA ALA A 58 11.93 -0.57 -15.39
C ALA A 58 11.48 -1.87 -14.68
N ARG A 59 12.29 -2.93 -14.78
CA ARG A 59 12.06 -4.17 -14.05
C ARG A 59 12.81 -4.16 -12.72
N GLY A 60 12.09 -4.43 -11.63
CA GLY A 60 12.67 -4.86 -10.35
C GLY A 60 13.47 -3.84 -9.55
N ARG A 61 13.55 -2.56 -9.96
CA ARG A 61 14.19 -1.53 -9.13
C ARG A 61 13.20 -0.95 -8.14
N ALA A 62 13.61 -0.85 -6.88
CA ALA A 62 12.89 -0.02 -5.92
C ALA A 62 12.78 1.42 -6.47
N ASN A 63 11.67 2.09 -6.17
CA ASN A 63 11.44 3.44 -6.64
C ASN A 63 12.58 4.36 -6.17
N THR A 64 13.30 4.98 -7.11
CA THR A 64 14.45 5.86 -6.79
C THR A 64 14.06 7.11 -6.02
N ARG A 65 12.76 7.46 -6.03
CA ARG A 65 12.20 8.54 -5.19
C ARG A 65 11.97 8.11 -3.73
N VAL A 66 12.16 6.84 -3.41
CA VAL A 66 12.00 6.30 -2.05
C VAL A 66 13.38 6.01 -1.48
N LYS A 67 13.79 6.82 -0.49
CA LYS A 67 14.97 6.54 0.33
C LYS A 67 14.62 5.41 1.32
N GLN A 68 15.36 4.31 1.26
CA GLN A 68 15.20 3.18 2.18
C GLN A 68 16.33 3.21 3.21
N VAL A 69 15.96 3.18 4.49
CA VAL A 69 16.90 3.16 5.61
C VAL A 69 16.58 1.96 6.48
N PHE A 70 17.58 1.14 6.75
CA PHE A 70 17.46 -0.02 7.63
C PHE A 70 18.09 0.32 8.97
N VAL A 71 17.33 0.11 10.05
CA VAL A 71 17.79 0.34 11.41
C VAL A 71 17.58 -0.96 12.19
N GLN A 72 18.65 -1.50 12.76
CA GLN A 72 18.58 -2.66 13.64
C GLN A 72 17.91 -2.26 14.96
N ALA A 73 17.02 -3.09 15.47
CA ALA A 73 16.37 -2.90 16.77
C ALA A 73 15.97 -4.27 17.33
N GLU A 74 16.22 -4.50 18.61
CA GLU A 74 16.00 -5.74 19.32
C GLU A 74 14.67 -5.70 20.08
N GLY A 75 13.81 -6.68 19.78
CA GLY A 75 12.49 -6.77 20.42
C GLY A 75 11.54 -5.62 20.06
N ILE A 76 10.45 -5.52 20.82
CA ILE A 76 9.38 -4.54 20.55
C ILE A 76 9.63 -3.20 21.25
N CYS A 77 10.27 -3.22 22.42
CA CYS A 77 10.56 -2.02 23.19
C CYS A 77 11.49 -1.08 22.42
N GLU A 78 12.65 -1.57 21.97
CA GLU A 78 13.61 -0.74 21.23
C GLU A 78 13.04 -0.26 19.88
N LYS A 79 12.19 -1.07 19.23
CA LYS A 79 11.47 -0.65 18.02
C LYS A 79 10.53 0.52 18.28
N ASN A 80 9.77 0.48 19.38
CA ASN A 80 8.87 1.55 19.75
C ASN A 80 9.66 2.81 20.12
N ASP A 81 10.73 2.70 20.90
CA ASP A 81 11.56 3.84 21.29
C ASP A 81 12.16 4.55 20.08
N LYS A 82 12.73 3.78 19.13
CA LYS A 82 13.26 4.34 17.88
C LYS A 82 12.18 4.97 17.01
N LEU A 83 10.99 4.34 16.91
CA LEU A 83 9.87 4.90 16.18
C LEU A 83 9.40 6.22 16.79
N PHE A 84 9.25 6.29 18.11
CA PHE A 84 8.83 7.50 18.81
C PHE A 84 9.83 8.63 18.63
N ALA A 85 11.13 8.36 18.76
CA ALA A 85 12.17 9.35 18.52
C ALA A 85 12.12 9.91 17.08
N MET A 86 11.93 9.05 16.07
CA MET A 86 11.80 9.49 14.67
C MET A 86 10.57 10.37 14.44
N LEU A 87 9.43 10.02 15.04
CA LEU A 87 8.18 10.77 14.87
C LEU A 87 8.18 12.09 15.65
N GLU A 88 8.77 12.12 16.84
CA GLU A 88 8.98 13.35 17.62
C GLU A 88 9.90 14.32 16.86
N GLU A 89 11.01 13.82 16.30
CA GLU A 89 11.89 14.63 15.45
C GLU A 89 11.16 15.20 14.22
N GLN A 90 10.33 14.39 13.56
CA GLN A 90 9.52 14.84 12.43
C GLN A 90 8.51 15.94 12.82
N ARG A 91 7.83 15.78 13.96
CA ARG A 91 6.90 16.79 14.50
C ARG A 91 7.62 18.11 14.78
N ASP A 92 8.80 18.05 15.37
CA ASP A 92 9.55 19.24 15.75
C ASP A 92 10.15 19.97 14.53
N ARG A 93 10.45 19.23 13.45
CA ARG A 93 10.82 19.81 12.14
C ARG A 93 9.63 20.47 11.43
N LEU A 94 8.46 19.83 11.46
CA LEU A 94 7.21 20.39 10.92
C LEU A 94 6.91 21.79 11.48
N ALA A 95 7.11 21.98 12.78
CA ALA A 95 6.88 23.27 13.44
C ALA A 95 7.77 24.41 12.89
N LYS A 96 8.87 24.09 12.20
CA LYS A 96 9.82 25.06 11.64
C LYS A 96 9.57 25.34 10.15
N ASP A 97 9.29 24.30 9.38
CA ASP A 97 9.25 24.39 7.91
C ASP A 97 7.82 24.54 7.34
N GLY A 98 6.78 24.35 8.16
CA GLY A 98 5.36 24.50 7.78
C GLY A 98 4.81 23.44 6.82
N ALA A 99 5.63 22.49 6.36
CA ALA A 99 5.21 21.40 5.49
C ALA A 99 4.68 20.21 6.31
N GLU A 100 3.42 19.80 6.12
CA GLU A 100 2.78 18.67 6.82
C GLU A 100 3.31 17.30 6.34
N TRP A 101 3.80 16.47 7.27
CA TRP A 101 4.30 15.12 6.97
C TRP A 101 3.26 14.08 7.41
N ARG A 102 3.05 13.05 6.58
CA ARG A 102 2.15 11.93 6.90
C ARG A 102 2.97 10.65 6.97
N THR A 103 2.86 9.94 8.08
CA THR A 103 3.62 8.69 8.32
C THR A 103 2.67 7.51 8.43
N LEU A 104 2.95 6.45 7.65
CA LEU A 104 2.24 5.18 7.72
C LEU A 104 3.12 4.14 8.42
N VAL A 105 2.64 3.59 9.53
CA VAL A 105 3.38 2.59 10.33
C VAL A 105 2.69 1.23 10.18
N PHE A 106 3.43 0.24 9.71
CA PHE A 106 2.97 -1.15 9.65
C PHE A 106 3.43 -1.91 10.88
N VAL A 107 2.50 -2.63 11.52
CA VAL A 107 2.77 -3.48 12.68
C VAL A 107 2.19 -4.88 12.48
N GLY A 108 2.72 -5.84 13.23
CA GLY A 108 2.34 -7.25 13.08
C GLY A 108 1.00 -7.63 13.69
N THR A 109 0.44 -6.82 14.60
CA THR A 109 -0.83 -7.16 15.30
C THR A 109 -1.74 -5.95 15.49
N LYS A 110 -3.06 -6.20 15.49
CA LYS A 110 -4.09 -5.19 15.78
C LYS A 110 -3.86 -4.49 17.12
N LYS A 111 -3.64 -5.26 18.19
CA LYS A 111 -3.41 -4.73 19.53
C LYS A 111 -2.23 -3.76 19.57
N HIS A 112 -1.15 -4.05 18.84
CA HIS A 112 0.00 -3.16 18.77
C HIS A 112 -0.29 -1.88 17.98
N SER A 113 -1.12 -1.94 16.93
CA SER A 113 -1.54 -0.75 16.18
C SER A 113 -2.33 0.21 17.05
N ASP A 114 -3.30 -0.31 17.82
CA ASP A 114 -4.12 0.50 18.73
C ASP A 114 -3.27 1.08 19.87
N PHE A 115 -2.35 0.29 20.43
CA PHE A 115 -1.38 0.76 21.42
C PHE A 115 -0.54 1.93 20.89
N LEU A 116 0.06 1.80 19.70
CA LEU A 116 0.87 2.87 19.12
C LEU A 116 0.07 4.15 18.88
N ALA A 117 -1.15 4.03 18.36
CA ALA A 117 -2.01 5.19 18.13
C ALA A 117 -2.30 5.94 19.45
N PHE A 118 -2.60 5.20 20.52
CA PHE A 118 -2.80 5.77 21.85
C PHE A 118 -1.53 6.42 22.42
N SER A 119 -0.39 5.72 22.39
CA SER A 119 0.89 6.25 22.90
C SER A 119 1.36 7.49 22.14
N LEU A 120 1.11 7.56 20.83
CA LEU A 120 1.44 8.74 20.03
C LEU A 120 0.55 9.93 20.37
N ALA A 121 -0.75 9.69 20.62
CA ALA A 121 -1.67 10.74 21.03
C ALA A 121 -1.27 11.36 22.38
N ASP A 122 -0.85 10.54 23.35
CA ASP A 122 -0.32 11.00 24.64
C ASP A 122 0.94 11.89 24.47
N LYS A 123 1.77 11.58 23.47
CA LYS A 123 2.94 12.38 23.07
C LYS A 123 2.59 13.60 22.20
N GLY A 124 1.31 13.92 22.02
CA GLY A 124 0.85 15.05 21.21
C GLY A 124 0.99 14.87 19.70
N ILE A 125 1.19 13.64 19.22
CA ILE A 125 1.25 13.31 17.80
C ILE A 125 -0.11 12.74 17.38
N LYS A 126 -0.78 13.40 16.42
CA LYS A 126 -2.07 12.92 15.89
C LYS A 126 -1.87 11.61 15.13
N ALA A 127 -2.43 10.53 15.67
CA ALA A 127 -2.36 9.19 15.09
C ALA A 127 -3.75 8.53 15.08
N ALA A 128 -3.96 7.65 14.10
CA ALA A 128 -5.14 6.79 14.01
C ALA A 128 -4.69 5.37 13.65
N SER A 129 -5.37 4.37 14.19
CA SER A 129 -5.17 2.97 13.80
C SER A 129 -6.18 2.56 12.73
N ILE A 130 -5.72 1.76 11.77
CA ILE A 130 -6.59 1.08 10.79
C ILE A 130 -6.19 -0.40 10.85
N ASN A 131 -7.15 -1.25 11.18
CA ASN A 131 -6.98 -2.69 11.24
C ASN A 131 -8.20 -3.39 10.60
N GLY A 132 -7.96 -4.54 9.98
CA GLY A 132 -8.95 -5.38 9.32
C GLY A 132 -8.93 -6.81 9.83
#